data_AF-A0A441YU82-F1
#
_entry.id   AF-A0A441YU82-F1
#
_cell.length_a   1.000
_cell.length_b   1.000
_cell.length_c   1.000
_cell.angle_alpha   90.00
_cell.angle_beta   90.00
_cell.angle_gamma   90.00
#
_symmetry.space_group_name_H-M   'P 1'
#
loop_
_entity.id
_entity.type
_entity.pdbx_description
1 polymer ?
#
loop_
_entity_poly.entity_id
_entity_poly.type
_entity_poly.pdbx_seq_one_letter_code
_entity_poly.pdbx_strand_id
1 'polypeptide(L)' 'MSTARFHAIERTSPEGEGQKFIGTCSLCGKPGLTFADMQEPCENVRGLTDDEALLEAVQGPDAA' A
#
# COMPACT_ATOMS: atom_id res chain seq x y z
N MET A 1 -4.73 -14.61 -13.49
CA MET A 1 -4.75 -13.70 -12.34
C MET A 1 -3.47 -12.91 -12.39
N SER A 2 -3.55 -11.59 -12.60
CA SER A 2 -2.36 -10.73 -12.67
C SER A 2 -2.00 -10.31 -11.25
N THR A 3 -0.75 -10.51 -10.86
CA THR A 3 -0.21 -10.01 -9.59
C THR A 3 -0.24 -8.49 -9.57
N ALA A 4 -0.54 -7.90 -8.41
CA ALA A 4 -0.52 -6.45 -8.25
C ALA A 4 0.86 -5.89 -8.63
N ARG A 5 0.89 -4.93 -9.55
CA ARG A 5 2.12 -4.40 -10.14
C ARG A 5 2.68 -3.18 -9.39
N PHE A 6 1.84 -2.51 -8.61
CA PHE A 6 2.10 -1.19 -8.05
C PHE A 6 1.92 -1.18 -6.53
N HIS A 7 2.52 -0.23 -5.83
CA HIS A 7 2.42 -0.16 -4.38
C HIS A 7 1.02 0.28 -3.92
N ALA A 8 0.36 -0.55 -3.10
CA ALA A 8 -0.85 -0.18 -2.37
C ALA A 8 -0.44 0.48 -1.04
N ILE A 9 -0.29 1.80 -1.02
CA ILE A 9 0.21 2.54 0.14
C ILE A 9 -0.94 2.85 1.10
N GLU A 10 -0.90 2.26 2.30
CA GLU A 10 -1.70 2.69 3.44
C GLU A 10 -1.08 3.90 4.13
N ARG A 11 -1.90 4.94 4.29
CA ARG A 11 -1.45 6.22 4.83
C ARG A 11 -1.30 6.17 6.35
N THR A 12 -0.08 6.02 6.81
CA THR A 12 0.33 6.19 8.21
C THR A 12 0.85 7.62 8.40
N SER A 13 -0.05 8.60 8.48
CA SER A 13 0.19 10.06 8.52
C SER A 13 1.57 10.55 9.01
N PRO A 14 2.02 11.70 8.48
CA PRO A 14 2.30 12.82 9.38
C PRO A 14 1.43 14.02 9.00
N GLU A 15 0.63 14.48 9.95
CA GLU A 15 -0.19 15.67 9.81
C GLU A 15 0.72 16.91 9.96
N GLY A 16 0.87 17.73 8.92
CA GLY A 16 1.60 19.01 8.99
C GLY A 16 2.03 19.60 7.64
N GLU A 17 2.14 20.93 7.58
CA GLU A 17 2.59 21.65 6.38
C GLU A 17 4.02 21.21 5.98
N GLY A 18 4.19 20.78 4.73
CA GLY A 18 5.47 20.37 4.15
C GLY A 18 5.78 18.87 4.20
N GLN A 19 4.93 18.04 4.79
CA GLN A 19 5.17 16.59 4.86
C GLN A 19 4.73 15.89 3.57
N LYS A 20 5.68 15.30 2.85
CA LYS A 20 5.42 14.40 1.72
C LYS A 20 4.85 13.12 2.32
N PHE A 21 3.62 12.75 1.95
CA PHE A 21 2.91 11.55 2.40
C PHE A 21 3.85 10.42 2.82
N ILE A 22 3.73 9.95 4.05
CA ILE A 22 4.52 8.83 4.57
C ILE A 22 3.54 7.70 4.83
N GLY A 23 3.54 6.68 3.97
CA GLY A 23 2.70 5.50 4.12
C GLY A 23 3.50 4.21 4.09
N THR A 24 2.84 3.10 4.37
CA THR A 24 3.40 1.75 4.29
C THR A 24 2.65 0.95 3.23
N CYS A 25 3.36 0.27 2.34
CA CYS A 25 2.70 -0.57 1.34
C CYS A 25 2.14 -1.84 1.98
N SER A 26 0.85 -2.12 1.81
CA SER A 26 0.18 -3.32 2.36
C SER A 26 0.57 -4.60 1.62
N LEU A 27 1.13 -4.49 0.40
CA LEU A 27 1.55 -5.63 -0.43
C LEU A 27 2.96 -6.13 -0.11
N CYS A 28 3.91 -5.20 0.04
CA CYS A 28 5.32 -5.54 0.29
C CYS A 28 5.79 -5.14 1.69
N GLY A 29 4.97 -4.46 2.49
CA GLY A 29 5.31 -4.01 3.83
C GLY A 29 6.34 -2.88 3.89
N LYS A 30 6.77 -2.31 2.75
CA LYS A 30 7.79 -1.26 2.71
C LYS A 30 7.23 0.03 3.33
N PRO A 31 7.81 0.52 4.45
CA PRO A 31 7.41 1.77 5.07
C PRO A 31 8.08 2.96 4.38
N GLY A 32 7.60 4.17 4.67
CA GLY A 32 8.24 5.41 4.22
C GLY A 32 8.02 5.71 2.74
N LEU A 33 7.00 5.11 2.12
CA LEU A 33 6.67 5.35 0.72
C LEU A 33 5.87 6.65 0.57
N THR A 34 6.19 7.39 -0.48
CA THR A 34 5.47 8.60 -0.89
C THR A 34 4.45 8.29 -1.97
N PHE A 35 3.58 9.26 -2.25
CA PHE A 35 2.66 9.13 -3.38
C PHE A 35 3.34 8.93 -4.74
N ALA A 36 4.55 9.45 -4.93
CA ALA A 36 5.29 9.23 -6.17
C ALA A 36 5.65 7.75 -6.34
N ASP A 37 5.92 7.06 -5.22
CA ASP A 37 6.29 5.65 -5.19
C ASP A 37 5.10 4.71 -5.48
N MET A 38 3.86 5.20 -5.54
CA MET A 38 2.72 4.36 -5.95
C MET A 38 2.87 3.83 -7.38
N GLN A 39 3.56 4.56 -8.26
CA GLN A 39 3.76 4.18 -9.65
C GLN A 39 4.99 3.27 -9.86
N GLU A 40 5.79 3.07 -8.81
CA GLU A 40 6.95 2.19 -8.87
C GLU A 40 6.52 0.72 -8.78
N PRO A 41 7.29 -0.20 -9.40
CA PRO A 41 7.00 -1.62 -9.36
C PRO A 41 7.09 -2.16 -7.93
N CYS A 42 6.03 -2.82 -7.48
CA CYS A 42 5.97 -3.47 -6.18
C CYS A 42 6.35 -4.95 -6.28
N GLU A 43 7.24 -5.41 -5.41
CA GLU A 43 7.62 -6.83 -5.31
C GLU A 43 6.46 -7.71 -4.83
N ASN A 44 5.47 -7.12 -4.15
CA ASN A 44 4.27 -7.80 -3.66
C ASN A 44 4.60 -9.15 -2.99
N VAL A 45 5.41 -9.10 -1.93
CA VAL A 45 5.90 -10.28 -1.20
C VAL A 45 4.75 -11.15 -0.69
N ARG A 46 3.59 -10.55 -0.44
CA ARG A 46 2.37 -11.26 -0.02
C ARG A 46 1.67 -12.03 -1.16
N GLY A 47 2.03 -11.77 -2.41
CA GLY A 47 1.50 -12.47 -3.58
C GLY A 47 0.04 -12.14 -3.91
N LEU A 48 -0.48 -11.01 -3.43
CA LEU A 48 -1.89 -10.65 -3.57
C LEU A 48 -2.19 -10.17 -5.00
N THR A 49 -3.36 -10.54 -5.51
CA THR A 49 -3.92 -9.89 -6.71
C THR A 49 -4.41 -8.48 -6.37
N ASP A 50 -4.62 -7.65 -7.39
CA ASP A 50 -5.18 -6.30 -7.21
C ASP A 50 -6.55 -6.34 -6.49
N ASP A 51 -7.39 -7.33 -6.84
CA ASP A 51 -8.69 -7.56 -6.20
C ASP A 51 -8.56 -7.93 -4.71
N GLU A 52 -7.62 -8.82 -4.35
CA GLU A 52 -7.39 -9.22 -2.96
C GLU A 52 -6.86 -8.06 -2.11
N ALA A 53 -5.95 -7.27 -2.67
CA ALA A 53 -5.41 -6.08 -2.03
C ALA A 53 -6.49 -5.02 -1.79
N LEU A 54 -7.38 -4.84 -2.76
CA LEU A 54 -8.54 -3.95 -2.63
C LEU A 54 -9.50 -4.44 -1.55
N LEU A 55 -9.78 -5.75 -1.51
CA LEU A 55 -10.65 -6.35 -0.49
C LEU A 55 -10.10 -6.15 0.92
N GLU A 56 -8.79 -6.33 1.14
CA GLU A 56 -8.16 -6.06 2.44
C GLU A 56 -8.23 -4.58 2.82
N ALA A 57 -7.98 -3.67 1.89
CA ALA A 57 -8.05 -2.23 2.14
C ALA A 57 -9.48 -1.77 2.52
N VAL A 58 -10.52 -2.42 1.97
CA VAL A 58 -11.92 -2.11 2.27
C VAL A 58 -12.39 -2.75 3.58
N GLN A 59 -11.94 -3.98 3.88
CA GLN A 59 -12.38 -4.72 5.06
C GLN A 59 -11.64 -4.31 6.33
N GLY A 60 -10.42 -3.78 6.21
CA GLY A 60 -9.59 -3.40 7.36
C GLY A 60 -9.17 -4.61 8.22
N PRO A 61 -8.29 -4.41 9.22
CA PRO A 61 -7.79 -5.48 10.08
C PRO A 61 -8.83 -6.10 11.04
N ASP A 62 -10.10 -5.67 10.99
CA ASP A 62 -11.19 -6.13 11.87
C ASP A 62 -12.06 -7.27 11.27
N ALA A 63 -11.64 -7.89 10.17
CA ALA A 63 -12.33 -9.05 9.59
C ALA A 63 -11.88 -10.40 10.19
N ALA A 64 -11.63 -10.45 11.50
CA ALA A 64 -11.27 -11.66 12.25
C ALA A 64 -12.22 -11.90 13.44
#